data_AF-A0A0I9SDX9-F1
#
_entry.id   AF-A0A0I9SDX9-F1
#
_cell.length_a   1.000
_cell.length_b   1.000
_cell.length_c   1.000
_cell.angle_alpha   90.00
_cell.angle_beta   90.00
_cell.angle_gamma   90.00
#
_symmetry.space_group_name_H-M   'P 1'
#
loop_
_entity.id
_entity.type
_entity.pdbx_description
1 polymer ?
#
loop_
_entity_poly.entity_id
_entity_poly.type
_entity_poly.pdbx_seq_one_letter_code
_entity_poly.pdbx_strand_id
1 'polypeptide(L)'
;MENKKLLEFVEYFNTLHCAGDILLSISEYEGLQQHSYFINHTEEVKAKIVKKIHDNWGILSKYDPAPLSDEIWKNLFDDKIDKRVYIIYVLRRFGAISSYLNLGNEVRVNFRAIACSNVIRRIDSYTFDEHTKHLINGTLYNHEMEKYVNFCHDIVLNFLTALDCKCRDFGYDIIEIQKEAGFCIYKQNSKIMKRFNRYGLSYTESSKSENTRVSDERRTKEDKKQEDIMNHLKFDDRKELIQLFHGNTYLLNDLIGKSDDEIVSLIGKWARTKDDDNKPLIENPQNNLKSKFAQELKRAGFIKCTENTFRTKL
;
A
#
# COMPACT_ATOMS: atom_id res chain seq x y z
N MET A 1 17.08 4.63 -23.14
CA MET A 1 16.25 4.26 -21.98
C MET A 1 14.80 4.20 -22.44
N GLU A 2 14.15 3.06 -22.29
CA GLU A 2 12.71 2.93 -22.54
C GLU A 2 11.99 3.13 -21.20
N ASN A 3 11.11 4.13 -21.12
CA ASN A 3 10.37 4.50 -19.90
C ASN A 3 8.88 4.72 -20.20
N LYS A 4 8.32 3.93 -21.12
CA LYS A 4 6.96 4.13 -21.61
C LYS A 4 5.95 3.84 -20.50
N LYS A 5 6.17 2.78 -19.72
CA LYS A 5 5.29 2.39 -18.61
C LYS A 5 5.38 3.35 -17.44
N LEU A 6 6.58 3.86 -17.13
CA LEU A 6 6.74 4.93 -16.16
C LEU A 6 5.98 6.19 -16.56
N LEU A 7 6.11 6.63 -17.82
CA LEU A 7 5.40 7.82 -18.30
C LEU A 7 3.88 7.60 -18.28
N GLU A 8 3.41 6.45 -18.75
CA GLU A 8 1.99 6.07 -18.68
C GLU A 8 1.46 6.09 -17.24
N PHE A 9 2.22 5.52 -16.29
CA PHE A 9 1.85 5.49 -14.89
C PHE A 9 1.73 6.89 -14.29
N VAL A 10 2.71 7.77 -14.56
CA VAL A 10 2.74 9.13 -14.05
C VAL A 10 1.57 9.97 -14.59
N GLU A 11 1.18 9.76 -15.85
CA GLU A 11 0.07 10.47 -16.48
C GLU A 11 -1.28 10.24 -15.79
N TYR A 12 -1.49 9.08 -15.15
CA TYR A 12 -2.74 8.79 -14.43
C TYR A 12 -2.99 9.73 -13.24
N PHE A 13 -1.95 10.38 -12.73
CA PHE A 13 -2.02 11.29 -11.59
C PHE A 13 -2.18 12.77 -11.99
N ASN A 14 -2.18 13.09 -13.29
CA ASN A 14 -2.35 14.48 -13.75
C ASN A 14 -3.70 15.09 -13.34
N THR A 15 -4.70 14.24 -13.06
CA THR A 15 -6.01 14.65 -12.54
C THR A 15 -6.02 15.02 -11.06
N LEU A 16 -4.92 14.84 -10.31
CA LEU A 16 -4.80 15.31 -8.93
C LEU A 16 -4.91 16.83 -8.81
N HIS A 17 -4.46 17.55 -9.82
CA HIS A 17 -4.65 19.00 -9.90
C HIS A 17 -6.13 19.36 -9.89
N CYS A 18 -6.93 18.72 -10.74
CA CYS A 18 -8.37 18.92 -10.82
C CYS A 18 -9.07 18.51 -9.52
N ALA A 19 -8.69 17.38 -8.92
CA ALA A 19 -9.26 16.93 -7.66
C ALA A 19 -9.00 17.94 -6.54
N GLY A 20 -7.77 18.46 -6.42
CA GLY A 20 -7.43 19.50 -5.45
C GLY A 20 -8.19 20.81 -5.70
N ASP A 21 -8.44 21.16 -6.96
CA ASP A 21 -9.21 22.35 -7.33
C ASP A 21 -10.70 22.24 -6.95
N ILE A 22 -11.28 21.03 -7.07
CA ILE A 22 -12.62 20.72 -6.57
C ILE A 22 -12.65 20.79 -5.04
N LEU A 23 -11.65 20.22 -4.35
CA LEU A 23 -11.55 20.30 -2.89
C LEU A 23 -11.45 21.74 -2.38
N LEU A 24 -10.76 22.63 -3.12
CA LEU A 24 -10.78 24.06 -2.83
C LEU A 24 -12.19 24.64 -2.96
N SER A 25 -12.93 24.26 -4.00
CA SER A 25 -14.28 24.82 -4.25
C SER A 25 -15.29 24.50 -3.15
N ILE A 26 -15.09 23.39 -2.44
CA ILE A 26 -15.96 22.93 -1.35
C ILE A 26 -15.34 23.16 0.03
N SER A 27 -14.22 23.89 0.10
CA SER A 27 -13.50 24.12 1.35
C SER A 27 -14.33 24.96 2.31
N GLU A 28 -14.34 24.62 3.60
CA GLU A 28 -15.01 25.42 4.64
C GLU A 28 -14.38 26.82 4.82
N TYR A 29 -13.17 27.03 4.31
CA TYR A 29 -12.50 28.34 4.33
C TYR A 29 -12.80 29.13 3.06
N GLU A 30 -13.63 30.17 3.16
CA GLU A 30 -13.98 31.05 2.03
C GLU A 30 -12.73 31.61 1.29
N GLY A 31 -11.67 31.92 2.05
CA GLY A 31 -10.40 32.39 1.49
C GLY A 31 -9.65 31.35 0.62
N LEU A 32 -9.98 30.06 0.72
CA LEU A 32 -9.47 29.01 -0.17
C LEU A 32 -10.37 28.83 -1.40
N GLN A 33 -11.69 28.98 -1.25
CA GLN A 33 -12.64 28.84 -2.35
C GLN A 33 -12.36 29.83 -3.49
N GLN A 34 -12.00 31.08 -3.18
CA GLN A 34 -11.64 32.10 -4.17
C GLN A 34 -10.47 31.73 -5.09
N HIS A 35 -9.64 30.75 -4.70
CA HIS A 35 -8.52 30.25 -5.49
C HIS A 35 -8.87 29.03 -6.35
N SER A 36 -10.11 28.53 -6.25
CA SER A 36 -10.62 27.45 -7.08
C SER A 36 -11.00 27.97 -8.46
N TYR A 37 -10.43 27.36 -9.51
CA TYR A 37 -10.83 27.66 -10.88
C TYR A 37 -12.11 26.91 -11.25
N PHE A 38 -12.35 25.77 -10.60
CA PHE A 38 -13.51 24.90 -10.78
C PHE A 38 -14.84 25.64 -10.60
N ILE A 39 -14.93 26.56 -9.62
CA ILE A 39 -16.14 27.35 -9.38
C ILE A 39 -16.56 28.15 -10.63
N ASN A 40 -15.58 28.69 -11.36
CA ASN A 40 -15.78 29.60 -12.49
C ASN A 40 -16.04 28.89 -13.82
N HIS A 41 -16.02 27.55 -13.85
CA HIS A 41 -16.30 26.79 -15.06
C HIS A 41 -17.79 26.59 -15.31
N THR A 42 -18.18 26.39 -16.58
CA THR A 42 -19.54 25.97 -16.93
C THR A 42 -19.81 24.56 -16.42
N GLU A 43 -21.07 24.21 -16.20
CA GLU A 43 -21.47 22.86 -15.73
C GLU A 43 -20.99 21.75 -16.69
N GLU A 44 -20.95 22.03 -18.00
CA GLU A 44 -20.42 21.10 -19.01
C GLU A 44 -18.92 20.84 -18.82
N VAL A 45 -18.14 21.87 -18.49
CA VAL A 45 -16.71 21.75 -18.22
C VAL A 45 -16.48 21.02 -16.90
N LYS A 46 -17.24 21.36 -15.86
CA LYS A 46 -17.20 20.66 -14.56
C LYS A 46 -17.49 19.17 -14.72
N ALA A 47 -18.54 18.81 -15.46
CA ALA A 47 -18.89 17.42 -15.74
C ALA A 47 -17.76 16.68 -16.49
N LYS A 48 -17.10 17.32 -17.46
CA LYS A 48 -15.94 16.74 -18.18
C LYS A 48 -14.75 16.50 -17.24
N ILE A 49 -14.46 17.44 -16.34
CA ILE A 49 -13.39 17.31 -15.34
C ILE A 49 -13.67 16.12 -14.43
N VAL A 50 -14.88 16.07 -13.84
CA VAL A 50 -15.29 14.99 -12.93
C VAL A 50 -15.25 13.65 -13.65
N LYS A 51 -15.77 13.56 -14.87
CA LYS A 51 -15.70 12.35 -15.69
C LYS A 51 -14.25 11.89 -15.90
N LYS A 52 -13.34 12.80 -16.26
CA LYS A 52 -11.93 12.46 -16.47
C LYS A 52 -11.26 11.91 -15.20
N ILE A 53 -11.61 12.47 -14.03
CA ILE A 53 -11.14 11.95 -12.74
C ILE A 53 -11.65 10.52 -12.52
N HIS A 54 -12.94 10.27 -12.74
CA HIS A 54 -13.51 8.92 -12.60
C HIS A 54 -12.93 7.91 -13.58
N ASP A 55 -12.71 8.31 -14.84
CA ASP A 55 -12.09 7.46 -15.85
C ASP A 55 -10.68 7.06 -15.42
N ASN A 56 -9.85 8.02 -14.96
CA ASN A 56 -8.52 7.75 -14.44
C ASN A 56 -8.52 6.90 -13.18
N TRP A 57 -9.46 7.14 -12.26
CA TRP A 57 -9.63 6.31 -11.07
C TRP A 57 -10.00 4.87 -11.44
N GLY A 58 -10.92 4.70 -12.39
CA GLY A 58 -11.31 3.40 -12.94
C GLY A 58 -10.15 2.64 -13.57
N ILE A 59 -9.24 3.33 -14.27
CA ILE A 59 -8.03 2.75 -14.82
C ILE A 59 -7.04 2.37 -13.71
N LEU A 60 -6.72 3.30 -12.81
CA LEU A 60 -5.77 3.08 -11.71
C LEU A 60 -6.20 1.94 -10.78
N SER A 61 -7.50 1.83 -10.48
CA SER A 61 -8.04 0.75 -9.62
C SER A 61 -7.88 -0.65 -10.21
N LYS A 62 -7.63 -0.75 -11.53
CA LYS A 62 -7.41 -2.00 -12.26
C LYS A 62 -5.99 -2.10 -12.83
N TYR A 63 -5.12 -1.15 -12.47
CA TYR A 63 -3.79 -1.06 -13.03
C TYR A 63 -2.92 -2.22 -12.55
N ASP A 64 -2.31 -2.92 -13.50
CA ASP A 64 -1.32 -3.95 -13.21
C ASP A 64 0.07 -3.29 -13.04
N PRO A 65 0.69 -3.36 -11.84
CA PRO A 65 2.00 -2.76 -11.60
C PRO A 65 3.17 -3.58 -12.17
N ALA A 66 2.96 -4.83 -12.61
CA ALA A 66 4.05 -5.70 -13.07
C ALA A 66 4.81 -5.11 -14.29
N PRO A 67 4.15 -4.63 -15.36
CA PRO A 67 4.85 -4.06 -16.51
C PRO A 67 5.69 -2.82 -16.17
N LEU A 68 5.21 -1.98 -15.25
CA LEU A 68 5.97 -0.84 -14.75
C LEU A 68 7.20 -1.31 -13.97
N SER A 69 7.00 -2.26 -13.06
CA SER A 69 8.07 -2.83 -12.25
C SER A 69 9.16 -3.43 -13.15
N ASP A 70 8.79 -4.26 -14.13
CA ASP A 70 9.72 -4.86 -15.08
C ASP A 70 10.52 -3.82 -15.87
N GLU A 71 9.87 -2.75 -16.34
CA GLU A 71 10.55 -1.65 -17.05
C GLU A 71 11.56 -0.95 -16.13
N ILE A 72 11.17 -0.65 -14.89
CA ILE A 72 12.06 -0.02 -13.91
C ILE A 72 13.26 -0.92 -13.57
N TRP A 73 13.01 -2.20 -13.31
CA TRP A 73 14.06 -3.16 -12.98
C TRP A 73 15.01 -3.37 -14.13
N LYS A 74 14.50 -3.59 -15.35
CA LYS A 74 15.32 -3.73 -16.55
C LYS A 74 16.32 -2.57 -16.69
N ASN A 75 15.88 -1.33 -16.47
CA ASN A 75 16.75 -0.17 -16.54
C ASN A 75 17.75 -0.06 -15.37
N LEU A 76 17.38 -0.51 -14.15
CA LEU A 76 18.31 -0.55 -13.01
C LEU A 76 19.40 -1.63 -13.16
N PHE A 77 19.07 -2.75 -13.78
CA PHE A 77 20.00 -3.85 -14.08
C PHE A 77 20.83 -3.61 -15.36
N ASP A 78 20.55 -2.60 -16.16
CA ASP A 78 21.30 -2.34 -17.39
C ASP A 78 22.66 -1.69 -17.09
N ASP A 79 23.75 -2.42 -17.31
CA ASP A 79 25.12 -1.95 -17.12
C ASP A 79 25.50 -0.72 -17.95
N LYS A 80 24.79 -0.46 -19.06
CA LYS A 80 25.02 0.72 -19.91
C LYS A 80 24.42 2.01 -19.35
N ILE A 81 23.57 1.91 -18.33
CA ILE A 81 22.88 3.04 -17.72
C ILE A 81 23.60 3.43 -16.42
N ASP A 82 23.84 4.72 -16.24
CA ASP A 82 24.20 5.28 -14.92
C ASP A 82 22.96 5.22 -14.01
N LYS A 83 23.03 4.38 -12.98
CA LYS A 83 21.90 4.10 -12.09
C LYS A 83 21.51 5.32 -11.28
N ARG A 84 22.48 6.16 -10.88
CA ARG A 84 22.22 7.38 -10.14
C ARG A 84 21.47 8.39 -11.00
N VAL A 85 21.89 8.55 -12.25
CA VAL A 85 21.18 9.38 -13.25
C VAL A 85 19.77 8.84 -13.51
N TYR A 86 19.62 7.52 -13.60
CA TYR A 86 18.32 6.88 -13.81
C TYR A 86 17.37 7.07 -12.63
N ILE A 87 17.83 6.87 -11.40
CA ILE A 87 17.04 7.11 -10.17
C ILE A 87 16.56 8.57 -10.14
N ILE A 88 17.46 9.52 -10.42
CA ILE A 88 17.10 10.95 -10.53
C ILE A 88 16.03 11.16 -11.60
N TYR A 89 16.18 10.53 -12.76
CA TYR A 89 15.21 10.62 -13.85
C TYR A 89 13.82 10.12 -13.42
N VAL A 90 13.74 8.96 -12.76
CA VAL A 90 12.47 8.38 -12.28
C VAL A 90 11.81 9.31 -11.28
N LEU A 91 12.54 9.77 -10.26
CA LEU A 91 11.99 10.64 -9.21
C LEU A 91 11.47 11.96 -9.78
N ARG A 92 12.20 12.56 -10.72
CA ARG A 92 11.77 13.82 -11.37
C ARG A 92 10.45 13.68 -12.12
N ARG A 93 10.06 12.48 -12.56
CA ARG A 93 8.73 12.28 -13.18
C ARG A 93 7.59 12.56 -12.20
N PHE A 94 7.80 12.35 -10.91
CA PHE A 94 6.84 12.68 -9.87
C PHE A 94 6.96 14.12 -9.36
N GLY A 95 7.77 14.97 -10.02
CA GLY A 95 7.97 16.38 -9.65
C GLY A 95 6.69 17.20 -9.55
N ALA A 96 5.75 17.01 -10.47
CA ALA A 96 4.48 17.73 -10.47
C ALA A 96 3.53 17.25 -9.36
N ILE A 97 3.69 16.00 -8.92
CA ILE A 97 2.82 15.35 -7.94
C ILE A 97 3.44 15.41 -6.54
N SER A 98 4.74 15.67 -6.40
CA SER A 98 5.44 15.64 -5.12
C SER A 98 4.87 16.60 -4.09
N SER A 99 4.32 17.75 -4.52
CA SER A 99 3.64 18.68 -3.62
C SER A 99 2.41 18.07 -2.92
N TYR A 100 1.81 17.04 -3.51
CA TYR A 100 0.69 16.28 -2.95
C TYR A 100 1.15 15.13 -2.03
N LEU A 101 2.43 14.73 -2.13
CA LEU A 101 3.03 13.65 -1.35
C LEU A 101 3.76 14.16 -0.11
N ASN A 102 4.53 15.24 -0.29
CA ASN A 102 5.44 15.77 0.70
C ASN A 102 5.37 17.30 0.63
N LEU A 103 4.73 17.93 1.61
CA LEU A 103 4.92 19.36 1.82
C LEU A 103 6.42 19.59 2.04
N GLY A 104 7.06 20.29 1.11
CA GLY A 104 8.52 20.43 1.08
C GLY A 104 9.10 21.20 -0.11
N ASN A 105 8.35 21.46 -1.18
CA ASN A 105 8.78 22.48 -2.14
C ASN A 105 8.36 23.87 -1.62
N GLU A 106 9.21 24.44 -0.77
CA GLU A 106 9.05 25.78 -0.17
C GLU A 106 8.98 26.92 -1.22
N VAL A 107 9.27 26.61 -2.48
CA VAL A 107 9.49 27.61 -3.54
C VAL A 107 8.17 28.15 -4.12
N ARG A 108 7.06 27.41 -4.06
CA ARG A 108 5.74 27.88 -4.53
C ARG A 108 4.57 27.30 -3.74
N VAL A 109 3.78 28.18 -3.13
CA VAL A 109 2.49 27.84 -2.53
C VAL A 109 1.54 27.37 -3.63
N ASN A 110 1.10 26.11 -3.56
CA ASN A 110 0.06 25.56 -4.42
C ASN A 110 -1.17 25.24 -3.57
N PHE A 111 -2.21 26.09 -3.66
CA PHE A 111 -3.44 25.93 -2.87
C PHE A 111 -4.13 24.57 -3.09
N ARG A 112 -4.04 23.99 -4.30
CA ARG A 112 -4.62 22.67 -4.59
C ARG A 112 -3.88 21.57 -3.84
N ALA A 113 -2.56 21.67 -3.78
CA ALA A 113 -1.74 20.75 -3.00
C ALA A 113 -2.05 20.90 -1.51
N ILE A 114 -2.23 22.13 -1.00
CA ILE A 114 -2.63 22.38 0.40
C ILE A 114 -3.98 21.72 0.71
N ALA A 115 -4.98 21.86 -0.17
CA ALA A 115 -6.28 21.23 0.02
C ALA A 115 -6.16 19.70 0.12
N CYS A 116 -5.44 19.07 -0.81
CA CYS A 116 -5.17 17.63 -0.77
C CYS A 116 -4.39 17.22 0.50
N SER A 117 -3.37 17.97 0.89
CA SER A 117 -2.57 17.69 2.09
C SER A 117 -3.37 17.81 3.37
N ASN A 118 -4.33 18.74 3.46
CA ASN A 118 -5.21 18.83 4.62
C ASN A 118 -6.08 17.58 4.78
N VAL A 119 -6.58 17.03 3.68
CA VAL A 119 -7.31 15.75 3.69
C VAL A 119 -6.41 14.61 4.16
N ILE A 120 -5.22 14.46 3.57
CA ILE A 120 -4.26 13.40 3.94
C ILE A 120 -3.87 13.53 5.41
N ARG A 121 -3.51 14.74 5.88
CA ARG A 121 -3.12 14.98 7.28
C ARG A 121 -4.25 14.67 8.26
N ARG A 122 -5.50 15.00 7.90
CA ARG A 122 -6.68 14.66 8.71
C ARG A 122 -6.80 13.14 8.84
N ILE A 123 -6.73 12.42 7.73
CA ILE A 123 -6.83 10.95 7.71
C ILE A 123 -5.67 10.31 8.50
N ASP A 124 -4.43 10.77 8.28
CA ASP A 124 -3.23 10.27 8.95
C ASP A 124 -3.18 10.56 10.46
N SER A 125 -3.91 11.59 10.91
CA SER A 125 -4.00 11.96 12.32
C SER A 125 -4.88 11.01 13.13
N TYR A 126 -5.76 10.25 12.47
CA TYR A 126 -6.62 9.31 13.15
C TYR A 126 -5.82 8.13 13.71
N THR A 127 -6.19 7.72 14.92
CA THR A 127 -5.83 6.40 15.43
C THR A 127 -6.46 5.31 14.56
N PHE A 128 -5.95 4.09 14.67
CA PHE A 128 -6.49 2.95 13.92
C PHE A 128 -7.99 2.74 14.16
N ASP A 129 -8.43 2.89 15.43
CA ASP A 129 -9.83 2.71 15.83
C ASP A 129 -10.72 3.83 15.29
N GLU A 130 -10.27 5.08 15.36
CA GLU A 130 -10.99 6.22 14.80
C GLU A 130 -11.14 6.08 13.29
N HIS A 131 -10.04 5.78 12.60
CA HIS A 131 -10.05 5.58 11.15
C HIS A 131 -11.05 4.49 10.76
N THR A 132 -11.03 3.35 11.45
CA THR A 132 -11.94 2.22 11.21
C THR A 132 -13.39 2.61 11.48
N LYS A 133 -13.66 3.29 12.59
CA LYS A 133 -15.00 3.77 12.95
C LYS A 133 -15.55 4.75 11.91
N HIS A 134 -14.74 5.71 11.48
CA HIS A 134 -15.13 6.69 10.46
C HIS A 134 -15.40 6.01 9.12
N LEU A 135 -14.60 5.01 8.74
CA LEU A 135 -14.80 4.24 7.53
C LEU A 135 -16.12 3.46 7.56
N ILE A 136 -16.38 2.72 8.65
CA ILE A 136 -17.61 1.93 8.83
C ILE A 136 -18.85 2.82 8.78
N ASN A 137 -18.78 4.00 9.42
CA ASN A 137 -19.89 4.95 9.44
C ASN A 137 -20.01 5.79 8.16
N GLY A 138 -19.13 5.60 7.17
CA GLY A 138 -19.13 6.38 5.94
C GLY A 138 -18.77 7.87 6.11
N THR A 139 -18.13 8.23 7.23
CA THR A 139 -17.74 9.61 7.59
C THR A 139 -16.26 9.91 7.40
N LEU A 140 -15.45 8.91 7.02
CA LEU A 140 -14.02 9.10 6.78
C LEU A 140 -13.75 10.11 5.66
N TYR A 141 -14.64 10.13 4.67
CA TYR A 141 -14.57 11.02 3.53
C TYR A 141 -15.88 11.77 3.40
N ASN A 142 -15.79 13.09 3.38
CA ASN A 142 -16.93 13.99 3.20
C ASN A 142 -17.29 14.13 1.72
N HIS A 143 -16.32 13.92 0.82
CA HIS A 143 -16.50 14.07 -0.62
C HIS A 143 -15.76 13.00 -1.41
N GLU A 144 -16.27 12.64 -2.59
CA GLU A 144 -15.63 11.61 -3.44
C GLU A 144 -14.20 11.97 -3.84
N MET A 145 -13.92 13.26 -4.04
CA MET A 145 -12.56 13.72 -4.36
C MET A 145 -11.57 13.47 -3.23
N GLU A 146 -12.01 13.43 -1.97
CA GLU A 146 -11.13 13.08 -0.85
C GLU A 146 -10.69 11.61 -0.93
N LYS A 147 -11.62 10.71 -1.29
CA LYS A 147 -11.33 9.29 -1.53
C LYS A 147 -10.30 9.12 -2.64
N TYR A 148 -10.52 9.81 -3.77
CA TYR A 148 -9.63 9.76 -4.92
C TYR A 148 -8.22 10.26 -4.60
N VAL A 149 -8.10 11.39 -3.88
CA VAL A 149 -6.81 11.94 -3.46
C VAL A 149 -6.07 10.97 -2.54
N ASN A 150 -6.75 10.42 -1.53
CA ASN A 150 -6.13 9.44 -0.63
C ASN A 150 -5.67 8.18 -1.37
N PHE A 151 -6.51 7.66 -2.27
CA PHE A 151 -6.18 6.51 -3.11
C PHE A 151 -4.93 6.74 -3.97
N CYS A 152 -4.85 7.90 -4.64
CA CYS A 152 -3.68 8.24 -5.45
C CYS A 152 -2.42 8.42 -4.60
N HIS A 153 -2.54 9.09 -3.46
CA HIS A 153 -1.46 9.26 -2.50
C HIS A 153 -0.87 7.89 -2.09
N ASP A 154 -1.74 6.96 -1.70
CA ASP A 154 -1.31 5.61 -1.29
C ASP A 154 -0.60 4.86 -2.40
N ILE A 155 -1.10 4.92 -3.64
CA ILE A 155 -0.46 4.25 -4.79
C ILE A 155 0.94 4.80 -5.02
N VAL A 156 1.09 6.12 -5.11
CA VAL A 156 2.39 6.73 -5.42
C VAL A 156 3.37 6.52 -4.27
N LEU A 157 2.91 6.62 -3.03
CA LEU A 157 3.74 6.42 -1.85
C LEU A 157 4.24 4.97 -1.73
N ASN A 158 3.38 3.99 -2.04
CA ASN A 158 3.79 2.58 -2.11
C ASN A 158 4.80 2.35 -3.23
N PHE A 159 4.57 2.90 -4.43
CA PHE A 159 5.52 2.79 -5.55
C PHE A 159 6.89 3.37 -5.19
N LEU A 160 6.95 4.59 -4.66
CA LEU A 160 8.20 5.24 -4.29
C LEU A 160 8.92 4.52 -3.15
N THR A 161 8.17 3.95 -2.20
CA THR A 161 8.76 3.13 -1.13
C THR A 161 9.32 1.82 -1.68
N ALA A 162 8.62 1.16 -2.61
CA ALA A 162 9.15 -0.03 -3.28
C ALA A 162 10.43 0.29 -4.07
N LEU A 163 10.45 1.43 -4.76
CA LEU A 163 11.63 1.93 -5.46
C LEU A 163 12.80 2.19 -4.50
N ASP A 164 12.55 2.79 -3.33
CA ASP A 164 13.55 3.00 -2.28
C ASP A 164 14.14 1.68 -1.78
N CYS A 165 13.30 0.74 -1.35
CA CYS A 165 13.74 -0.59 -0.94
C CYS A 165 14.64 -1.24 -2.00
N LYS A 166 14.24 -1.15 -3.27
CA LYS A 166 14.97 -1.78 -4.37
C LYS A 166 16.26 -1.06 -4.71
N CYS A 167 16.28 0.27 -4.75
CA CYS A 167 17.52 1.01 -4.97
C CYS A 167 18.54 0.71 -3.87
N ARG A 168 18.06 0.52 -2.63
CA ARG A 168 18.91 0.09 -1.52
C ARG A 168 19.48 -1.33 -1.71
N ASP A 169 18.72 -2.28 -2.28
CA ASP A 169 19.25 -3.60 -2.67
C ASP A 169 20.47 -3.49 -3.62
N PHE A 170 20.53 -2.42 -4.43
CA PHE A 170 21.66 -2.08 -5.31
C PHE A 170 22.71 -1.16 -4.68
N GLY A 171 22.60 -0.84 -3.39
CA GLY A 171 23.52 0.06 -2.68
C GLY A 171 23.30 1.55 -2.93
N TYR A 172 22.13 1.96 -3.44
CA TYR A 172 21.79 3.36 -3.66
C TYR A 172 20.85 3.89 -2.58
N ASP A 173 21.25 4.96 -1.90
CA ASP A 173 20.38 5.72 -1.00
C ASP A 173 19.64 6.81 -1.78
N ILE A 174 18.34 6.61 -2.02
CA ILE A 174 17.52 7.59 -2.75
C ILE A 174 17.43 8.93 -2.00
N ILE A 175 17.42 8.93 -0.67
CA ILE A 175 17.33 10.17 0.11
C ILE A 175 18.59 11.02 -0.10
N GLU A 176 19.76 10.38 -0.06
CA GLU A 176 21.04 11.02 -0.34
C GLU A 176 21.13 11.52 -1.80
N ILE A 177 20.74 10.69 -2.77
CA ILE A 177 20.75 11.04 -4.20
C ILE A 177 19.88 12.27 -4.48
N GLN A 178 18.67 12.33 -3.91
CA GLN A 178 17.78 13.48 -4.05
C GLN A 178 18.39 14.76 -3.46
N LYS A 179 18.97 14.64 -2.25
CA LYS A 179 19.62 15.75 -1.54
C LYS A 179 20.79 16.32 -2.35
N GLU A 180 21.67 15.47 -2.85
CA GLU A 180 22.80 15.88 -3.69
C GLU A 180 22.33 16.49 -5.03
N ALA A 181 21.22 16.00 -5.58
CA ALA A 181 20.63 16.53 -6.82
C ALA A 181 19.75 17.79 -6.62
N GLY A 182 19.60 18.27 -5.37
CA GLY A 182 18.93 19.53 -5.04
C GLY A 182 17.39 19.49 -5.12
N PHE A 183 16.76 18.34 -4.90
CA PHE A 183 15.29 18.24 -4.87
C PHE A 183 14.79 17.27 -3.80
N CYS A 184 13.50 17.32 -3.46
CA CYS A 184 12.86 16.38 -2.54
C CYS A 184 11.50 15.94 -3.10
N ILE A 185 11.43 14.72 -3.64
CA ILE A 185 10.20 14.12 -4.16
C ILE A 185 9.64 13.13 -3.14
N TYR A 186 10.52 12.28 -2.63
CA TYR A 186 10.19 11.20 -1.71
C TYR A 186 10.79 11.46 -0.33
N LYS A 187 9.97 11.24 0.70
CA LYS A 187 10.36 11.14 2.10
C LYS A 187 9.90 9.77 2.60
N GLN A 188 10.72 9.15 3.43
CA GLN A 188 10.38 7.85 3.99
C GLN A 188 9.20 7.95 4.95
N ASN A 189 8.22 7.08 4.74
CA ASN A 189 7.13 6.88 5.68
C ASN A 189 7.41 5.64 6.53
N SER A 190 7.68 5.84 7.81
CA SER A 190 8.06 4.77 8.74
C SER A 190 6.97 3.70 8.91
N LYS A 191 5.69 4.05 8.80
CA LYS A 191 4.57 3.08 8.87
C LYS A 191 4.57 2.15 7.65
N ILE A 192 4.78 2.72 6.46
CA ILE A 192 4.81 1.95 5.21
C ILE A 192 6.10 1.15 5.10
N MET A 193 7.24 1.71 5.50
CA MET A 193 8.50 0.97 5.55
C MET A 193 8.41 -0.26 6.48
N LYS A 194 7.77 -0.13 7.65
CA LYS A 194 7.46 -1.28 8.52
C LYS A 194 6.55 -2.31 7.85
N ARG A 195 5.62 -1.88 6.99
CA ARG A 195 4.80 -2.79 6.19
C ARG A 195 5.64 -3.54 5.17
N PHE A 196 6.51 -2.86 4.42
CA PHE A 196 7.42 -3.48 3.45
C PHE A 196 8.42 -4.43 4.12
N ASN A 197 8.97 -4.05 5.28
CA ASN A 197 9.85 -4.91 6.08
C ASN A 197 9.18 -6.25 6.45
N ARG A 198 7.87 -6.25 6.74
CA ARG A 198 7.12 -7.49 7.03
C ARG A 198 7.00 -8.41 5.82
N TYR A 199 7.15 -7.89 4.60
CA TYR A 199 7.17 -8.64 3.35
C TYR A 199 8.60 -8.96 2.88
N GLY A 200 9.61 -8.84 3.77
CA GLY A 200 11.00 -9.15 3.44
C GLY A 200 11.72 -8.11 2.59
N LEU A 201 11.08 -6.98 2.29
CA LEU A 201 11.69 -5.82 1.63
C LEU A 201 12.23 -4.90 2.74
N SER A 202 13.44 -5.16 3.23
CA SER A 202 13.94 -4.53 4.45
C SER A 202 15.09 -3.54 4.26
N TYR A 203 15.02 -2.44 5.02
CA TYR A 203 16.18 -1.70 5.51
C TYR A 203 16.82 -2.52 6.65
N THR A 204 17.71 -3.47 6.35
CA THR A 204 18.72 -3.85 7.36
C THR A 204 19.87 -2.87 7.22
N GLU A 205 20.01 -1.99 8.21
CA GLU A 205 21.30 -1.33 8.43
C GLU A 205 22.38 -2.42 8.42
N SER A 206 23.39 -2.19 7.61
CA SER A 206 24.61 -2.97 7.59
C SER A 206 25.28 -2.91 8.97
N SER A 207 24.91 -3.81 9.87
CA SER A 207 25.83 -4.29 10.88
C SER A 207 26.67 -5.40 10.24
N LYS A 208 27.91 -5.01 9.93
CA LYS A 208 29.09 -5.84 9.65
C LYS A 208 28.96 -7.29 10.15
N SER A 209 29.05 -8.27 9.25
CA SER A 209 30.10 -9.30 9.23
C SER A 209 29.69 -10.54 8.45
N GLU A 210 30.63 -10.98 7.60
CA GLU A 210 30.94 -12.37 7.25
C GLU A 210 29.99 -13.19 6.36
N ASN A 211 30.46 -13.34 5.10
CA ASN A 211 30.50 -14.59 4.34
C ASN A 211 29.60 -15.73 4.84
N THR A 212 28.52 -16.02 4.12
CA THR A 212 28.27 -17.40 3.72
C THR A 212 27.53 -17.43 2.38
N ARG A 213 28.22 -17.91 1.35
CA ARG A 213 27.62 -18.45 0.13
C ARG A 213 26.83 -19.70 0.50
N VAL A 214 25.50 -19.68 0.47
CA VAL A 214 24.70 -20.92 0.34
C VAL A 214 23.42 -20.67 -0.46
N SER A 215 23.42 -21.27 -1.66
CA SER A 215 22.33 -21.81 -2.51
C SER A 215 21.24 -20.90 -3.12
N ASP A 216 21.52 -20.46 -4.34
CA ASP A 216 20.63 -19.81 -5.33
C ASP A 216 19.54 -20.70 -5.98
N GLU A 217 19.27 -21.92 -5.49
CA GLU A 217 18.38 -22.85 -6.22
C GLU A 217 17.05 -23.22 -5.53
N ARG A 218 16.74 -22.70 -4.34
CA ARG A 218 15.44 -22.98 -3.66
C ARG A 218 14.41 -21.85 -3.70
N ARG A 219 14.77 -20.66 -4.20
CA ARG A 219 13.91 -19.45 -4.14
C ARG A 219 12.84 -19.30 -5.23
N THR A 220 12.68 -20.25 -6.16
CA THR A 220 11.87 -20.01 -7.37
C THR A 220 10.50 -20.72 -7.41
N LYS A 221 10.02 -21.34 -6.33
CA LYS A 221 8.69 -21.99 -6.32
C LYS A 221 7.76 -21.61 -5.16
N GLU A 222 8.27 -21.16 -4.02
CA GLU A 222 7.43 -20.81 -2.88
C GLU A 222 6.94 -19.35 -2.92
N ASP A 223 7.76 -18.43 -3.45
CA ASP A 223 7.42 -17.00 -3.52
C ASP A 223 6.32 -16.71 -4.55
N LYS A 224 6.33 -17.39 -5.71
CA LYS A 224 5.22 -17.33 -6.69
C LYS A 224 3.91 -17.87 -6.14
N LYS A 225 3.95 -18.80 -5.18
CA LYS A 225 2.76 -19.36 -4.54
C LYS A 225 2.20 -18.44 -3.46
N GLN A 226 3.03 -17.59 -2.85
CA GLN A 226 2.63 -16.62 -1.84
C GLN A 226 1.93 -15.40 -2.45
N GLU A 227 2.35 -14.96 -3.64
CA GLU A 227 1.74 -13.83 -4.36
C GLU A 227 0.37 -14.20 -4.96
N ASP A 228 0.21 -15.45 -5.44
CA ASP A 228 -1.09 -15.98 -5.92
C ASP A 228 -2.13 -16.15 -4.79
N ILE A 229 -1.71 -16.46 -3.54
CA ILE A 229 -2.64 -16.60 -2.40
C ILE A 229 -3.18 -15.24 -1.94
N MET A 230 -2.36 -14.18 -2.03
CA MET A 230 -2.80 -12.83 -1.67
C MET A 230 -3.72 -12.19 -2.73
N ASN A 231 -3.52 -12.51 -4.01
CA ASN A 231 -4.25 -11.90 -5.12
C ASN A 231 -5.57 -12.61 -5.51
N HIS A 232 -5.83 -13.84 -5.03
CA HIS A 232 -7.01 -14.63 -5.45
C HIS A 232 -8.19 -14.72 -4.48
N LEU A 233 -8.18 -14.08 -3.31
CA LEU A 233 -9.29 -14.20 -2.34
C LEU A 233 -10.02 -12.88 -2.17
N LYS A 234 -11.24 -12.82 -2.72
CA LYS A 234 -12.18 -11.70 -2.53
C LYS A 234 -12.40 -11.47 -1.03
N PHE A 235 -12.50 -10.20 -0.63
CA PHE A 235 -12.74 -9.80 0.76
C PHE A 235 -14.00 -10.45 1.36
N ASP A 236 -15.01 -10.76 0.54
CA ASP A 236 -16.25 -11.43 0.96
C ASP A 236 -16.04 -12.90 1.40
N ASP A 237 -15.01 -13.58 0.89
CA ASP A 237 -14.79 -15.01 1.16
C ASP A 237 -14.09 -15.28 2.52
N ARG A 238 -13.71 -14.25 3.27
CA ARG A 238 -12.99 -14.37 4.55
C ARG A 238 -13.83 -13.99 5.78
N LYS A 239 -15.09 -13.62 5.61
CA LYS A 239 -15.94 -13.12 6.71
C LYS A 239 -16.05 -14.13 7.86
N GLU A 240 -16.21 -15.41 7.54
CA GLU A 240 -16.33 -16.47 8.54
C GLU A 240 -15.00 -16.80 9.21
N LEU A 241 -13.89 -16.79 8.46
CA LEU A 241 -12.55 -16.94 9.01
C LEU A 241 -12.18 -15.78 9.94
N ILE A 242 -12.50 -14.54 9.58
CA ILE A 242 -12.27 -13.36 10.43
C ILE A 242 -13.08 -13.45 11.71
N GLN A 243 -14.31 -13.98 11.64
CA GLN A 243 -15.15 -14.21 12.82
C GLN A 243 -14.55 -15.25 13.77
N LEU A 244 -14.00 -16.36 13.24
CA LEU A 244 -13.29 -17.36 14.04
C LEU A 244 -12.07 -16.77 14.77
N PHE A 245 -11.51 -15.68 14.26
CA PHE A 245 -10.38 -14.99 14.86
C PHE A 245 -10.81 -13.72 15.63
N HIS A 246 -12.10 -13.54 15.90
CA HIS A 246 -12.65 -12.35 16.59
C HIS A 246 -12.22 -11.01 15.98
N GLY A 247 -11.96 -10.97 14.67
CA GLY A 247 -11.44 -9.76 14.02
C GLY A 247 -9.94 -9.52 14.18
N ASN A 248 -9.21 -10.40 14.88
CA ASN A 248 -7.76 -10.34 15.07
C ASN A 248 -7.00 -10.79 13.80
N THR A 249 -7.14 -10.02 12.73
CA THR A 249 -6.56 -10.35 11.40
C THR A 249 -5.04 -10.39 11.40
N TYR A 250 -4.37 -9.79 12.39
CA TYR A 250 -2.92 -9.89 12.53
C TYR A 250 -2.47 -11.34 12.79
N LEU A 251 -3.28 -12.14 13.50
CA LEU A 251 -3.01 -13.56 13.73
C LEU A 251 -3.05 -14.36 12.42
N LEU A 252 -3.89 -13.96 11.46
CA LEU A 252 -3.92 -14.59 10.13
C LEU A 252 -2.64 -14.33 9.34
N ASN A 253 -1.99 -13.18 9.54
CA ASN A 253 -0.69 -12.90 8.91
C ASN A 253 0.41 -13.81 9.49
N ASP A 254 0.35 -14.14 10.77
CA ASP A 254 1.31 -15.03 11.43
C ASP A 254 1.20 -16.49 10.96
N LEU A 255 0.10 -16.86 10.30
CA LEU A 255 -0.09 -18.17 9.67
C LEU A 255 0.55 -18.26 8.27
N ILE A 256 0.90 -17.14 7.65
CA ILE A 256 1.41 -17.12 6.28
C ILE A 256 2.78 -17.80 6.24
N GLY A 257 2.95 -18.72 5.29
CA GLY A 257 4.20 -19.45 5.10
C GLY A 257 4.49 -20.51 6.16
N LYS A 258 3.60 -20.72 7.13
CA LYS A 258 3.71 -21.76 8.15
C LYS A 258 3.30 -23.13 7.62
N SER A 259 3.92 -24.17 8.16
CA SER A 259 3.48 -25.55 7.95
C SER A 259 2.17 -25.83 8.68
N ASP A 260 1.40 -26.81 8.20
CA ASP A 260 0.12 -27.18 8.82
C ASP A 260 0.26 -27.49 10.33
N ASP A 261 1.37 -28.07 10.77
CA ASP A 261 1.62 -28.38 12.19
C ASP A 261 1.94 -27.14 13.03
N GLU A 262 2.67 -26.16 12.46
CA GLU A 262 2.89 -24.86 13.09
C GLU A 262 1.58 -24.08 13.23
N ILE A 263 0.72 -24.11 12.20
CA ILE A 263 -0.60 -23.47 12.21
C ILE A 263 -1.46 -24.07 13.34
N VAL A 264 -1.48 -25.40 13.48
CA VAL A 264 -2.19 -26.09 14.58
C VAL A 264 -1.67 -25.62 15.95
N SER A 265 -0.35 -25.53 16.11
CA SER A 265 0.28 -25.09 17.36
C SER A 265 -0.12 -23.65 17.72
N LEU A 266 -0.09 -22.74 16.75
CA LEU A 266 -0.46 -21.33 16.93
C LEU A 266 -1.94 -21.18 17.28
N ILE A 267 -2.83 -21.86 16.56
CA ILE A 267 -4.27 -21.86 16.86
C ILE A 267 -4.51 -22.40 18.28
N GLY A 268 -3.87 -23.50 18.66
CA GLY A 268 -3.99 -24.04 20.02
C GLY A 268 -3.50 -23.07 21.11
N LYS A 269 -2.44 -22.31 20.84
CA LYS A 269 -1.94 -21.26 21.74
C LYS A 269 -2.92 -20.10 21.84
N TRP A 270 -3.39 -19.57 20.71
CA TRP A 270 -4.28 -18.41 20.68
C TRP A 270 -5.66 -18.71 21.26
N ALA A 271 -6.18 -19.93 21.10
CA ALA A 271 -7.43 -20.36 21.72
C ALA A 271 -7.39 -20.34 23.26
N ARG A 272 -6.18 -20.39 23.85
CA ARG A 272 -5.95 -20.32 25.30
C ARG A 272 -5.46 -18.96 25.78
N THR A 273 -5.12 -18.07 24.85
CA THR A 273 -4.60 -16.73 25.15
C THR A 273 -5.77 -15.75 25.19
N LYS A 274 -5.72 -14.82 26.14
CA LYS A 274 -6.74 -13.78 26.28
C LYS A 274 -6.15 -12.40 26.02
N ASP A 275 -6.96 -11.48 25.52
CA ASP A 275 -6.64 -10.07 25.38
C ASP A 275 -6.73 -9.33 26.73
N ASP A 276 -6.46 -8.02 26.69
CA ASP A 276 -6.48 -7.13 27.85
C ASP A 276 -7.90 -7.00 28.46
N ASP A 277 -8.94 -7.32 27.70
CA ASP A 277 -10.35 -7.39 28.14
C ASP A 277 -10.74 -8.79 28.67
N ASN A 278 -9.77 -9.69 28.85
CA ASN A 278 -9.97 -11.08 29.28
C ASN A 278 -10.86 -11.91 28.32
N LYS A 279 -10.94 -11.53 27.05
CA LYS A 279 -11.61 -12.26 25.97
C LYS A 279 -10.60 -13.13 25.21
N PRO A 280 -10.98 -14.33 24.76
CA PRO A 280 -10.10 -15.19 23.98
C PRO A 280 -9.73 -14.56 22.64
N LEU A 281 -8.47 -14.72 22.21
CA LEU A 281 -7.99 -14.13 20.96
C LEU A 281 -8.65 -14.73 19.70
N ILE A 282 -9.08 -15.98 19.78
CA ILE A 282 -9.82 -16.67 18.72
C ILE A 282 -10.90 -17.56 19.34
N GLU A 283 -11.83 -18.01 18.51
CA GLU A 283 -12.77 -19.07 18.87
C GLU A 283 -12.02 -20.35 19.23
N ASN A 284 -12.48 -21.06 20.28
CA ASN A 284 -11.82 -22.29 20.70
C ASN A 284 -12.22 -23.44 19.76
N PRO A 285 -11.28 -24.07 19.02
CA PRO A 285 -11.61 -25.16 18.11
C PRO A 285 -12.27 -26.36 18.79
N GLN A 286 -12.00 -26.58 20.08
CA GLN A 286 -12.59 -27.68 20.86
C GLN A 286 -14.10 -27.49 21.13
N ASN A 287 -14.66 -26.29 20.90
CA ASN A 287 -16.09 -26.02 21.04
C ASN A 287 -16.90 -26.47 19.81
N ASN A 288 -16.64 -27.68 19.30
CA ASN A 288 -17.21 -28.22 18.06
C ASN A 288 -16.88 -27.39 16.79
N LEU A 289 -15.83 -26.57 16.83
CA LEU A 289 -15.46 -25.68 15.72
C LEU A 289 -14.30 -26.22 14.87
N LYS A 290 -13.70 -27.37 15.21
CA LYS A 290 -12.57 -27.95 14.44
C LYS A 290 -12.85 -28.08 12.95
N SER A 291 -14.05 -28.54 12.59
CA SER A 291 -14.45 -28.67 11.18
C SER A 291 -14.53 -27.31 10.48
N LYS A 292 -15.06 -26.29 11.18
CA LYS A 292 -15.20 -24.94 10.64
C LYS A 292 -13.84 -24.26 10.47
N PHE A 293 -12.92 -24.41 11.44
CA PHE A 293 -11.54 -23.95 11.29
C PHE A 293 -10.85 -24.61 10.10
N ALA A 294 -10.97 -25.94 9.97
CA ALA A 294 -10.34 -26.66 8.86
C ALA A 294 -10.89 -26.22 7.49
N GLN A 295 -12.20 -26.06 7.36
CA GLN A 295 -12.87 -25.58 6.14
C GLN A 295 -12.42 -24.17 5.76
N GLU A 296 -12.51 -23.23 6.70
CA GLU A 296 -12.23 -21.82 6.42
C GLU A 296 -10.73 -21.57 6.15
N LEU A 297 -9.83 -22.24 6.87
CA LEU A 297 -8.39 -22.17 6.59
C LEU A 297 -8.02 -22.84 5.27
N LYS A 298 -8.73 -23.92 4.88
CA LYS A 298 -8.52 -24.58 3.59
C LYS A 298 -8.98 -23.70 2.44
N ARG A 299 -10.18 -23.13 2.57
CA ARG A 299 -10.78 -22.22 1.60
C ARG A 299 -9.93 -20.96 1.41
N ALA A 300 -9.37 -20.42 2.48
CA ALA A 300 -8.47 -19.28 2.44
C ALA A 300 -7.02 -19.62 2.06
N GLY A 301 -6.71 -20.89 1.79
CA GLY A 301 -5.41 -21.31 1.28
C GLY A 301 -4.28 -21.36 2.32
N PHE A 302 -4.59 -21.26 3.62
CA PHE A 302 -3.57 -21.32 4.68
C PHE A 302 -3.03 -22.74 4.90
N ILE A 303 -3.85 -23.77 4.70
CA ILE A 303 -3.47 -25.16 4.98
C ILE A 303 -3.36 -26.02 3.72
N LYS A 304 -2.34 -26.87 3.66
CA LYS A 304 -2.03 -27.69 2.48
C LYS A 304 -2.68 -29.08 2.54
N CYS A 305 -2.79 -29.69 3.71
CA CYS A 305 -3.44 -30.99 3.89
C CYS A 305 -4.97 -30.93 3.75
N THR A 306 -5.65 -32.09 3.80
CA THR A 306 -7.11 -32.15 3.70
C THR A 306 -7.78 -31.62 4.97
N GLU A 307 -9.01 -31.10 4.87
CA GLU A 307 -9.78 -30.63 6.02
C GLU A 307 -9.88 -31.68 7.12
N ASN A 308 -10.13 -32.94 6.75
CA ASN A 308 -10.20 -34.05 7.68
C ASN A 308 -8.86 -34.32 8.39
N THR A 309 -7.74 -34.26 7.66
CA THR A 309 -6.40 -34.42 8.24
C THR A 309 -6.10 -33.29 9.21
N PHE A 310 -6.39 -32.05 8.82
CA PHE A 310 -6.15 -30.88 9.66
C PHE A 310 -7.02 -30.90 10.92
N ARG A 311 -8.31 -31.24 10.78
CA ARG A 311 -9.26 -31.39 11.90
C ARG A 311 -8.80 -32.39 12.94
N THR A 312 -8.18 -33.49 12.53
CA THR A 312 -7.64 -34.51 13.44
C THR A 312 -6.39 -34.01 14.19
N LYS A 313 -5.63 -33.08 13.59
CA LYS A 313 -4.45 -32.46 14.22
C LYS A 313 -4.82 -31.34 15.20
N LEU A 314 -5.93 -30.64 14.95
CA LEU A 314 -6.44 -29.49 15.73
C LEU A 314 -7.08 -29.89 17.07
#